data_AF-A0A7C2WUM5-F1
#
_entry.id   AF-A0A7C2WUM5-F1
#
_cell.length_a   1.000
_cell.length_b   1.000
_cell.length_c   1.000
_cell.angle_alpha   90.00
_cell.angle_beta   90.00
_cell.angle_gamma   90.00
#
_symmetry.space_group_name_H-M   'P 1'
#
loop_
_entity.id
_entity.type
_entity.pdbx_description
1 polymer ?
#
loop_
_entity_poly.entity_id
_entity_poly.type
_entity_poly.pdbx_seq_one_letter_code
_entity_poly.pdbx_strand_id
1 'polypeptide(L)'
;MDARVCYNAAMTPQEFWKAYAGDVAPGDFMCRYQSRNPRRCAERYVSRLSAFLGIARRETWKATFAAPWQHSRDEVIAGLTAHLEETRPEWEPVVAARDAQEPIEREQAEWERAEQQRLEQEQAEWERAHAPEPAAAPAPTLSPETEPEMEAGPESEPSAEIAARVAETPSLQEDSQAGAEDIAASTDTAAAAPNETSGESAAPGG
;
A
#
# COMPACT_ATOMS: atom_id res chain seq x y z
N MET A 1 -20.20 -13.76 -22.39
CA MET A 1 -19.75 -14.65 -21.29
C MET A 1 -20.30 -14.07 -20.00
N ASP A 2 -21.51 -14.49 -19.62
CA ASP A 2 -22.11 -14.13 -18.33
C ASP A 2 -21.39 -14.90 -17.23
N ALA A 3 -20.43 -14.25 -16.59
CA ALA A 3 -19.84 -14.71 -15.35
C ALA A 3 -20.88 -14.57 -14.23
N ARG A 4 -21.87 -15.48 -14.22
CA ARG A 4 -22.59 -15.81 -13.00
C ARG A 4 -21.59 -16.51 -12.08
N VAL A 5 -20.77 -15.68 -11.44
CA VAL A 5 -19.92 -16.04 -10.31
C VAL A 5 -20.82 -16.84 -9.38
N CYS A 6 -20.42 -18.08 -9.11
CA CYS A 6 -21.14 -18.98 -8.23
C CYS A 6 -21.15 -18.36 -6.82
N TYR A 7 -22.14 -17.52 -6.53
CA TYR A 7 -22.49 -17.16 -5.18
C TYR A 7 -22.92 -18.45 -4.50
N ASN A 8 -22.01 -19.05 -3.72
CA ASN A 8 -22.45 -19.91 -2.63
C ASN A 8 -23.49 -19.09 -1.84
N ALA A 9 -24.70 -19.61 -1.78
CA ALA A 9 -25.96 -18.91 -1.51
C ALA A 9 -26.12 -18.39 -0.06
N ALA A 10 -25.09 -17.82 0.57
CA ALA A 10 -25.13 -17.42 1.97
C ALA A 10 -25.06 -15.90 2.22
N MET A 11 -24.43 -15.11 1.35
CA MET A 11 -24.32 -13.65 1.54
C MET A 11 -24.36 -12.89 0.21
N THR A 12 -25.11 -11.80 0.20
CA THR A 12 -25.15 -10.78 -0.86
C THR A 12 -23.90 -9.89 -0.83
N PRO A 13 -23.54 -9.22 -1.94
CA PRO A 13 -22.42 -8.28 -1.98
C PRO A 13 -22.50 -7.18 -0.90
N GLN A 14 -23.70 -6.66 -0.66
CA GLN A 14 -23.94 -5.69 0.39
C GLN A 14 -23.65 -6.25 1.80
N GLU A 15 -23.99 -7.51 2.05
CA GLU A 15 -23.65 -8.15 3.32
C GLU A 15 -22.14 -8.35 3.47
N PHE A 16 -21.44 -8.72 2.38
CA PHE A 16 -19.97 -8.77 2.39
C PHE A 16 -19.37 -7.41 2.71
N TRP A 17 -19.89 -6.35 2.10
CA TRP A 17 -19.47 -4.98 2.40
C TRP A 17 -19.65 -4.66 3.88
N LYS A 18 -20.87 -4.86 4.41
CA LYS A 18 -21.18 -4.59 5.82
C LYS A 18 -20.33 -5.43 6.78
N ALA A 19 -20.04 -6.68 6.45
CA ALA A 19 -19.30 -7.58 7.33
C ALA A 19 -17.80 -7.30 7.39
N TYR A 20 -17.21 -6.79 6.29
CA TYR A 20 -15.77 -6.60 6.19
C TYR A 20 -15.39 -5.12 6.13
N ALA A 21 -15.98 -4.35 5.20
CA ALA A 21 -15.72 -2.91 5.08
C ALA A 21 -16.45 -2.08 6.16
N GLY A 22 -17.54 -2.58 6.73
CA GLY A 22 -18.32 -1.89 7.76
C GLY A 22 -19.11 -0.72 7.18
N ASP A 23 -19.08 0.42 7.84
CA ASP A 23 -19.79 1.66 7.43
C ASP A 23 -18.96 2.56 6.51
N VAL A 24 -17.90 2.03 5.88
CA VAL A 24 -17.06 2.81 4.96
C VAL A 24 -17.81 3.03 3.64
N ALA A 25 -17.86 4.27 3.16
CA ALA A 25 -18.44 4.59 1.87
C ALA A 25 -17.58 4.01 0.72
N PRO A 26 -18.17 3.46 -0.37
CA PRO A 26 -17.42 2.91 -1.49
C PRO A 26 -16.39 3.87 -2.11
N GLY A 27 -16.72 5.16 -2.21
CA GLY A 27 -15.79 6.19 -2.68
C GLY A 27 -14.56 6.36 -1.78
N ASP A 28 -14.78 6.48 -0.48
CA ASP A 28 -13.69 6.59 0.50
C ASP A 28 -12.82 5.32 0.51
N PHE A 29 -13.45 4.15 0.36
CA PHE A 29 -12.74 2.89 0.24
C PHE A 29 -11.80 2.88 -0.99
N MET A 30 -12.32 3.25 -2.16
CA MET A 30 -11.54 3.30 -3.41
C MET A 30 -10.37 4.30 -3.31
N CYS A 31 -10.62 5.48 -2.74
CA CYS A 31 -9.58 6.49 -2.47
C CYS A 31 -8.51 5.97 -1.51
N ARG A 32 -8.91 5.32 -0.41
CA ARG A 32 -7.99 4.84 0.63
C ARG A 32 -7.03 3.75 0.14
N TYR A 33 -7.48 2.87 -0.75
CA TYR A 33 -6.65 1.78 -1.28
C TYR A 33 -6.05 2.05 -2.66
N GLN A 34 -6.28 3.26 -3.21
CA GLN A 34 -5.61 3.84 -4.37
C GLN A 34 -5.55 2.89 -5.57
N SER A 35 -6.67 2.25 -5.90
CA SER A 35 -6.79 1.39 -7.08
C SER A 35 -8.08 1.71 -7.81
N ARG A 36 -7.97 2.07 -9.09
CA ARG A 36 -9.11 2.34 -10.00
C ARG A 36 -9.81 1.07 -10.47
N ASN A 37 -9.15 -0.08 -10.29
CA ASN A 37 -9.76 -1.37 -10.53
C ASN A 37 -10.37 -1.90 -9.21
N PRO A 38 -11.69 -2.16 -9.15
CA PRO A 38 -12.39 -2.62 -7.95
C PRO A 38 -11.79 -3.90 -7.35
N ARG A 39 -11.44 -4.87 -8.20
CA ARG A 39 -10.84 -6.13 -7.77
C ARG A 39 -9.48 -5.92 -7.11
N ARG A 40 -8.58 -5.15 -7.75
CA ARG A 40 -7.26 -4.83 -7.16
C ARG A 40 -7.40 -4.02 -5.86
N CYS A 41 -8.44 -3.18 -5.76
CA CYS A 41 -8.76 -2.44 -4.55
C CYS A 41 -9.13 -3.39 -3.40
N ALA A 42 -10.05 -4.31 -3.66
CA ALA A 42 -10.44 -5.36 -2.71
C ALA A 42 -9.25 -6.27 -2.34
N GLU A 43 -8.43 -6.70 -3.30
CA GLU A 43 -7.22 -7.51 -3.05
C GLU A 43 -6.24 -6.80 -2.11
N ARG A 44 -5.96 -5.50 -2.34
CA ARG A 44 -5.12 -4.69 -1.44
C ARG A 44 -5.72 -4.57 -0.05
N TYR A 45 -7.01 -4.30 0.05
CA TYR A 45 -7.69 -4.22 1.34
C TYR A 45 -7.56 -5.53 2.12
N VAL A 46 -7.94 -6.66 1.50
CA VAL A 46 -7.90 -7.96 2.16
C VAL A 46 -6.46 -8.41 2.44
N SER A 47 -5.46 -7.92 1.71
CA SER A 47 -4.05 -8.14 2.05
C SER A 47 -3.59 -7.55 3.37
N ARG A 48 -4.27 -6.49 3.83
CA ARG A 48 -4.01 -5.85 5.12
C ARG A 48 -4.81 -6.47 6.26
N LEU A 49 -5.87 -7.20 5.96
CA LEU A 49 -6.58 -7.97 6.97
C LEU A 49 -5.70 -9.12 7.43
N SER A 50 -5.54 -9.27 8.75
CA SER A 50 -4.86 -10.44 9.31
C SER A 50 -5.65 -11.70 8.92
N ALA A 51 -5.06 -12.59 8.14
CA ALA A 51 -5.64 -13.88 7.79
C ALA A 51 -4.96 -14.98 8.61
N PHE A 52 -5.70 -16.03 8.94
CA PHE A 52 -5.15 -17.27 9.50
C PHE A 52 -5.60 -18.43 8.62
N LEU A 53 -4.65 -19.18 8.08
CA LEU A 53 -4.90 -20.33 7.19
C LEU A 53 -5.83 -20.01 5.99
N GLY A 54 -5.75 -18.79 5.45
CA GLY A 54 -6.58 -18.36 4.30
C GLY A 54 -8.01 -17.94 4.63
N ILE A 55 -8.42 -18.02 5.90
CA ILE A 55 -9.72 -17.55 6.38
C ILE A 55 -9.61 -16.07 6.76
N ALA A 56 -10.55 -15.26 6.26
CA ALA A 56 -10.62 -13.85 6.58
C ALA A 56 -11.12 -13.64 8.01
N ARG A 57 -10.27 -13.03 8.86
CA ARG A 57 -10.61 -12.74 10.25
C ARG A 57 -11.68 -11.64 10.32
N ARG A 58 -12.64 -11.80 11.24
CA ARG A 58 -13.58 -10.76 11.66
C ARG A 58 -12.95 -9.85 12.73
N GLU A 59 -13.71 -8.93 13.32
CA GLU A 59 -13.22 -8.02 14.37
C GLU A 59 -12.48 -8.74 15.51
N THR A 60 -13.00 -9.89 15.97
CA THR A 60 -12.39 -10.68 17.05
C THR A 60 -12.15 -12.14 16.66
N TRP A 61 -11.16 -12.77 17.30
CA TRP A 61 -10.90 -14.20 17.14
C TRP A 61 -12.11 -15.06 17.53
N LYS A 62 -12.79 -14.68 18.62
CA LYS A 62 -14.02 -15.35 19.07
C LYS A 62 -15.12 -15.25 18.01
N ALA A 63 -15.33 -14.08 17.41
CA ALA A 63 -16.32 -13.90 16.35
C ALA A 63 -15.96 -14.67 15.07
N THR A 64 -14.68 -14.81 14.76
CA THR A 64 -14.21 -15.54 13.57
C THR A 64 -14.53 -17.04 13.66
N PHE A 65 -14.28 -17.67 14.82
CA PHE A 65 -14.55 -19.10 15.01
C PHE A 65 -15.98 -19.43 15.46
N ALA A 66 -16.71 -18.47 16.03
CA ALA A 66 -18.12 -18.64 16.36
C ALA A 66 -19.04 -18.53 15.12
N ALA A 67 -18.52 -18.02 13.99
CA ALA A 67 -19.30 -17.87 12.78
C ALA A 67 -19.66 -19.24 12.19
N PRO A 68 -20.93 -19.46 11.79
CA PRO A 68 -21.35 -20.73 11.21
C PRO A 68 -20.71 -21.01 9.84
N TRP A 69 -20.18 -19.96 9.19
CA TRP A 69 -19.54 -20.03 7.88
C TRP A 69 -18.25 -19.20 7.94
N GLN A 70 -17.16 -19.79 7.48
CA GLN A 70 -15.86 -19.14 7.35
C GLN A 70 -15.64 -18.80 5.89
N HIS A 71 -15.45 -17.52 5.58
CA HIS A 71 -15.18 -17.09 4.22
C HIS A 71 -13.68 -17.12 3.96
N SER A 72 -13.33 -17.74 2.84
CA SER A 72 -11.99 -17.64 2.26
C SER A 72 -11.71 -16.20 1.83
N ARG A 73 -10.42 -15.87 1.75
CA ARG A 73 -9.97 -14.59 1.21
C ARG A 73 -10.53 -14.30 -0.18
N ASP A 74 -10.60 -15.29 -1.05
CA ASP A 74 -11.10 -15.13 -2.42
C ASP A 74 -12.60 -14.83 -2.46
N GLU A 75 -13.40 -15.44 -1.59
CA GLU A 75 -14.83 -15.14 -1.45
C GLU A 75 -15.05 -13.70 -0.97
N VAL A 76 -14.24 -13.23 -0.01
CA VAL A 76 -14.32 -11.84 0.46
C VAL A 76 -13.93 -10.87 -0.66
N ILE A 77 -12.86 -11.16 -1.39
CA ILE A 77 -12.45 -10.33 -2.54
C ILE A 77 -13.56 -10.28 -3.58
N ALA A 78 -14.15 -11.42 -3.94
CA ALA A 78 -15.24 -11.49 -4.90
C ALA A 78 -16.47 -10.69 -4.44
N GLY A 79 -16.89 -10.83 -3.18
CA GLY A 79 -18.04 -10.12 -2.62
C GLY A 79 -17.84 -8.60 -2.57
N LEU A 80 -16.66 -8.13 -2.12
CA LEU A 80 -16.33 -6.71 -2.12
C LEU A 80 -16.22 -6.14 -3.54
N THR A 81 -15.62 -6.89 -4.46
CA THR A 81 -15.52 -6.48 -5.87
C THR A 81 -16.90 -6.33 -6.49
N ALA A 82 -17.81 -7.29 -6.24
CA ALA A 82 -19.16 -7.23 -6.75
C ALA A 82 -19.92 -6.01 -6.22
N HIS A 83 -19.81 -5.71 -4.92
CA HIS A 83 -20.47 -4.53 -4.34
C HIS A 83 -19.94 -3.22 -4.94
N LEU A 84 -18.63 -3.14 -5.16
CA LEU A 84 -18.01 -1.99 -5.82
C LEU A 84 -18.45 -1.86 -7.29
N GLU A 85 -18.60 -2.96 -8.02
CA GLU A 85 -19.14 -2.91 -9.39
C GLU A 85 -20.61 -2.48 -9.40
N GLU A 86 -21.43 -2.94 -8.45
CA GLU A 86 -22.84 -2.54 -8.31
C GLU A 86 -23.00 -1.05 -7.96
N THR A 87 -22.12 -0.52 -7.11
CA THR A 87 -22.13 0.88 -6.65
C THR A 87 -21.25 1.81 -7.48
N ARG A 88 -20.71 1.34 -8.61
CA ARG A 88 -19.86 2.11 -9.53
C ARG A 88 -20.37 3.53 -9.84
N PRO A 89 -21.64 3.74 -10.23
CA PRO A 89 -22.11 5.08 -10.56
C PRO A 89 -22.07 6.06 -9.38
N GLU A 90 -22.02 5.56 -8.13
CA GLU A 90 -22.01 6.38 -6.93
C GLU A 90 -20.59 6.83 -6.56
N TRP A 91 -19.60 5.93 -6.65
CA TRP A 91 -18.24 6.23 -6.19
C TRP A 91 -17.29 6.74 -7.27
N GLU A 92 -17.50 6.37 -8.53
CA GLU A 92 -16.63 6.80 -9.64
C GLU A 92 -16.46 8.33 -9.74
N PRO A 93 -17.53 9.16 -9.65
CA PRO A 93 -17.38 10.61 -9.67
C PRO A 93 -16.61 11.15 -8.44
N VAL A 94 -16.74 10.50 -7.28
CA VAL A 94 -16.03 10.91 -6.04
C VAL A 94 -14.54 10.68 -6.19
N VAL A 95 -14.15 9.51 -6.71
CA VAL A 95 -12.74 9.17 -6.96
C VAL A 95 -12.15 10.10 -8.01
N ALA A 96 -12.88 10.38 -9.10
CA ALA A 96 -12.43 11.30 -10.14
C ALA A 96 -12.21 12.73 -9.61
N ALA A 97 -13.10 13.22 -8.74
CA ALA A 97 -12.95 14.51 -8.09
C ALA A 97 -11.72 14.56 -7.18
N ARG A 98 -11.45 13.48 -6.43
CA ARG A 98 -10.26 13.38 -5.57
C ARG A 98 -8.96 13.34 -6.37
N ASP A 99 -8.93 12.58 -7.46
CA ASP A 99 -7.80 12.49 -8.38
C ASP A 99 -7.46 13.86 -9.00
N ALA A 100 -8.49 14.67 -9.30
CA ALA A 100 -8.30 16.03 -9.81
C ALA A 100 -7.76 17.02 -8.77
N GLN A 101 -8.03 16.80 -7.47
CA GLN A 101 -7.58 17.66 -6.38
C GLN A 101 -6.14 17.36 -5.94
N GLU A 102 -5.71 16.09 -5.98
CA GLU A 102 -4.39 15.67 -5.49
C GLU A 102 -3.19 16.46 -6.07
N PRO A 103 -3.10 16.74 -7.39
CA PRO A 103 -1.96 17.52 -7.91
C PRO A 103 -1.96 18.96 -7.39
N ILE A 104 -3.14 19.56 -7.21
CA ILE A 104 -3.29 20.94 -6.71
C ILE A 104 -2.86 21.00 -5.24
N GLU A 105 -3.34 20.06 -4.42
CA GLU A 105 -2.95 19.94 -3.01
C GLU A 105 -1.45 19.73 -2.86
N ARG A 106 -0.84 18.91 -3.74
CA ARG A 106 0.60 18.63 -3.72
C ARG A 106 1.43 19.86 -4.08
N GLU A 107 1.06 20.58 -5.14
CA GLU A 107 1.75 21.80 -5.57
C GLU A 107 1.67 22.89 -4.49
N GLN A 108 0.51 23.06 -3.87
CA GLN A 108 0.33 23.99 -2.74
C GLN A 108 1.22 23.59 -1.55
N ALA A 109 1.22 22.31 -1.17
CA ALA A 109 2.04 21.83 -0.06
C ALA A 109 3.56 21.93 -0.36
N GLU A 110 3.97 21.87 -1.62
CA GLU A 110 5.36 22.11 -2.03
C GLU A 110 5.72 23.59 -1.94
N TRP A 111 4.83 24.46 -2.40
CA TRP A 111 5.00 25.92 -2.29
C TRP A 111 5.12 26.38 -0.84
N GLU A 112 4.21 25.93 0.03
CA GLU A 112 4.20 26.26 1.45
C GLU A 112 5.48 25.79 2.16
N ARG A 113 5.97 24.59 1.82
CA ARG A 113 7.25 24.09 2.35
C ARG A 113 8.43 24.92 1.87
N ALA A 114 8.45 25.33 0.61
CA ALA A 114 9.51 26.19 0.07
C ALA A 114 9.49 27.58 0.72
N GLU A 115 8.30 28.14 0.97
CA GLU A 115 8.15 29.42 1.65
C GLU A 115 8.57 29.35 3.12
N GLN A 116 8.20 28.29 3.85
CA GLN A 116 8.68 28.05 5.20
C GLN A 116 10.21 27.97 5.25
N GLN A 117 10.83 27.22 4.33
CA GLN A 117 12.29 27.14 4.25
C GLN A 117 12.94 28.49 3.94
N ARG A 118 12.31 29.33 3.10
CA ARG A 118 12.80 30.69 2.83
C ARG A 118 12.78 31.56 4.08
N LEU A 119 11.67 31.54 4.82
CA LEU A 119 11.53 32.30 6.06
C LEU A 119 12.49 31.81 7.15
N GLU A 120 12.69 30.49 7.26
CA GLU A 120 13.67 29.91 8.18
C GLU A 120 15.10 30.30 7.82
N GLN A 121 15.44 30.33 6.53
CA GLN A 121 16.76 30.82 6.07
C GLN A 121 16.96 32.29 6.37
N GLU A 122 15.95 33.14 6.11
CA GLU A 122 15.99 34.57 6.43
C GLU A 122 16.15 34.79 7.94
N GLN A 123 15.42 34.02 8.75
CA GLN A 123 15.55 34.05 10.21
C GLN A 123 16.94 33.61 10.66
N ALA A 124 17.48 32.53 10.10
CA ALA A 124 18.82 32.03 10.42
C ALA A 124 19.91 33.02 9.98
N GLU A 125 19.72 33.73 8.87
CA GLU A 125 20.64 34.79 8.44
C GLU A 125 20.55 36.01 9.36
N TRP A 126 19.34 36.43 9.73
CA TRP A 126 19.14 37.51 10.69
C TRP A 126 19.78 37.17 12.03
N GLU A 127 19.57 35.96 12.55
CA GLU A 127 20.17 35.48 13.79
C GLU A 127 21.69 35.42 13.67
N ARG A 128 22.25 34.95 12.55
CA ARG A 128 23.71 34.97 12.32
C ARG A 128 24.27 36.39 12.29
N ALA A 129 23.57 37.33 11.66
CA ALA A 129 24.02 38.72 11.56
C ALA A 129 23.94 39.47 12.90
N HIS A 130 23.05 39.05 13.80
CA HIS A 130 22.85 39.66 15.13
C HIS A 130 23.39 38.79 16.27
N ALA A 131 23.96 37.63 15.97
CA ALA A 131 24.66 36.80 16.92
C ALA A 131 25.87 37.59 17.44
N PRO A 132 26.07 37.65 18.76
CA PRO A 132 27.27 38.26 19.31
C PRO A 132 28.48 37.55 18.70
N GLU A 133 29.38 38.33 18.08
CA GLU A 133 30.69 37.85 17.65
C GLU A 133 31.27 37.03 18.82
N PRO A 134 31.68 35.76 18.60
CA PRO A 134 32.25 34.98 19.69
C PRO A 134 33.47 35.76 20.17
N ALA A 135 33.33 36.43 21.31
CA ALA A 135 34.41 37.16 21.95
C ALA A 135 35.58 36.20 22.00
N ALA A 136 36.65 36.56 21.29
CA ALA A 136 37.82 35.73 21.03
C ALA A 136 38.07 34.78 22.21
N ALA A 137 37.80 33.49 21.99
CA ALA A 137 38.27 32.47 22.91
C ALA A 137 39.78 32.72 23.05
N PRO A 138 40.33 32.88 24.27
CA PRO A 138 41.76 33.06 24.43
C PRO A 138 42.44 31.86 23.74
N ALA A 139 43.37 32.18 22.84
CA ALA A 139 44.16 31.20 22.12
C ALA A 139 44.66 30.11 23.07
N PRO A 140 44.72 28.82 22.65
CA PRO A 140 45.32 27.80 23.47
C PRO A 140 46.79 28.17 23.68
N THR A 141 47.11 28.64 24.89
CA THR A 141 48.48 28.91 25.29
C THR A 141 49.21 27.58 25.31
N LEU A 142 49.97 27.30 24.24
CA LEU A 142 51.02 26.30 24.21
C LEU A 142 51.97 26.59 25.38
N SER A 143 51.84 25.82 26.47
CA SER A 143 52.88 25.74 27.49
C SER A 143 53.79 24.56 27.15
N PRO A 144 55.11 24.76 27.06
CA PRO A 144 56.06 23.72 26.73
C PRO A 144 56.31 22.80 27.93
N GLU A 145 56.58 21.53 27.60
CA GLU A 145 57.46 20.57 28.27
C GLU A 145 57.79 20.79 29.75
N THR A 146 57.37 19.83 30.58
CA THR A 146 58.19 19.33 31.70
C THR A 146 57.83 17.85 31.91
N GLU A 147 58.67 16.96 31.38
CA GLU A 147 58.83 15.61 31.93
C GLU A 147 59.34 15.71 33.37
N PRO A 148 58.97 14.76 34.26
CA PRO A 148 59.92 13.70 34.50
C PRO A 148 59.33 12.28 34.57
N GLU A 149 60.21 11.37 34.18
CA GLU A 149 60.28 9.92 34.34
C GLU A 149 59.67 9.29 35.60
N MET A 150 59.05 8.12 35.34
CA MET A 150 59.06 6.83 36.08
C MET A 150 58.70 6.78 37.58
N GLU A 151 57.73 5.92 37.93
CA GLU A 151 58.03 4.53 38.32
C GLU A 151 56.77 3.64 38.39
N ALA A 152 57.02 2.33 38.34
CA ALA A 152 56.16 1.19 38.07
C ALA A 152 55.01 0.89 39.06
N GLY A 153 53.99 0.18 38.54
CA GLY A 153 53.11 -0.67 39.35
C GLY A 153 51.85 -1.12 38.60
N PRO A 154 51.70 -2.42 38.26
CA PRO A 154 50.65 -2.92 37.37
C PRO A 154 49.36 -3.14 38.14
N GLU A 155 48.20 -3.07 37.46
CA GLU A 155 47.10 -4.04 37.60
C GLU A 155 45.87 -3.68 36.75
N SER A 156 45.55 -4.60 35.84
CA SER A 156 44.20 -5.11 35.55
C SER A 156 43.15 -4.16 34.95
N GLU A 157 43.05 -4.22 33.62
CA GLU A 157 41.75 -4.29 32.92
C GLU A 157 41.04 -5.61 33.27
N PRO A 158 39.69 -5.78 33.16
CA PRO A 158 38.96 -5.36 31.96
C PRO A 158 37.47 -4.98 32.11
N SER A 159 36.90 -4.62 30.95
CA SER A 159 35.50 -4.83 30.54
C SER A 159 34.43 -3.83 31.00
N ALA A 160 34.04 -2.97 30.06
CA ALA A 160 32.63 -2.64 29.86
C ALA A 160 32.35 -2.43 28.36
N GLU A 161 32.24 -3.58 27.70
CA GLU A 161 31.51 -3.82 26.46
C GLU A 161 30.08 -3.26 26.55
N ILE A 162 29.72 -2.23 25.76
CA ILE A 162 28.32 -2.00 25.36
C ILE A 162 28.26 -1.54 23.89
N ALA A 163 28.13 -2.56 23.04
CA ALA A 163 27.23 -2.66 21.90
C ALA A 163 26.99 -1.43 21.00
N ALA A 164 27.64 -1.43 19.83
CA ALA A 164 26.99 -1.05 18.58
C ALA A 164 27.24 -2.15 17.54
N ARG A 165 26.29 -3.10 17.46
CA ARG A 165 26.21 -4.06 16.35
C ARG A 165 25.95 -3.27 15.06
N VAL A 166 27.02 -3.06 14.30
CA VAL A 166 26.94 -2.81 12.85
C VAL A 166 26.69 -4.18 12.22
N ALA A 167 25.44 -4.41 11.81
CA ALA A 167 25.14 -5.53 10.92
C ALA A 167 25.55 -5.12 9.50
N GLU A 168 26.65 -5.70 9.04
CA GLU A 168 27.08 -5.74 7.65
C GLU A 168 26.10 -6.57 6.79
N THR A 169 25.80 -6.03 5.61
CA THR A 169 25.72 -6.72 4.29
C THR A 169 24.52 -7.65 3.98
N PRO A 170 24.27 -8.02 2.69
CA PRO A 170 24.86 -7.54 1.43
C PRO A 170 23.83 -7.13 0.35
N SER A 171 24.35 -6.31 -0.57
CA SER A 171 23.86 -6.16 -1.94
C SER A 171 23.93 -7.51 -2.67
N LEU A 172 22.82 -7.97 -3.24
CA LEU A 172 22.76 -9.18 -4.08
C LEU A 172 22.21 -8.78 -5.44
N GLN A 173 23.12 -8.83 -6.40
CA GLN A 173 22.93 -8.71 -7.83
C GLN A 173 22.81 -10.14 -8.38
N GLU A 174 21.69 -10.50 -9.00
CA GLU A 174 21.64 -11.65 -9.90
C GLU A 174 20.82 -11.32 -11.14
N ASP A 175 21.58 -11.15 -12.22
CA ASP A 175 21.20 -11.43 -13.60
C ASP A 175 20.78 -12.90 -13.73
N SER A 176 19.66 -13.18 -14.41
CA SER A 176 19.50 -14.45 -15.11
C SER A 176 18.52 -14.35 -16.28
N GLN A 177 19.10 -14.61 -17.44
CA GLN A 177 18.56 -14.55 -18.79
C GLN A 177 18.12 -15.94 -19.25
N ALA A 178 17.12 -15.97 -20.13
CA ALA A 178 16.81 -17.01 -21.13
C ALA A 178 16.23 -18.38 -20.68
N GLY A 179 15.17 -18.77 -21.40
CA GLY A 179 14.61 -20.12 -21.42
C GLY A 179 13.35 -20.17 -22.27
N ALA A 180 13.51 -20.33 -23.58
CA ALA A 180 12.45 -20.44 -24.57
C ALA A 180 12.28 -21.89 -24.99
N GLU A 181 11.10 -22.51 -24.81
CA GLU A 181 10.64 -23.74 -25.50
C GLU A 181 9.10 -23.72 -25.47
N ASP A 182 8.41 -23.42 -26.58
CA ASP A 182 8.02 -24.34 -27.65
C ASP A 182 7.24 -25.57 -27.16
N ILE A 183 5.90 -25.47 -27.23
CA ILE A 183 5.03 -26.62 -27.42
C ILE A 183 3.91 -26.21 -28.36
N ALA A 184 4.07 -26.64 -29.59
CA ALA A 184 3.08 -26.60 -30.64
C ALA A 184 1.95 -27.62 -30.45
N ALA A 185 0.84 -27.31 -31.11
CA ALA A 185 -0.13 -28.22 -31.74
C ALA A 185 -1.15 -28.97 -30.85
N SER A 186 -2.41 -28.54 -30.97
CA SER A 186 -3.47 -29.29 -31.69
C SER A 186 -4.82 -29.11 -31.00
N THR A 187 -5.77 -28.48 -31.69
CA THR A 187 -7.10 -29.07 -31.90
C THR A 187 -7.75 -28.39 -33.11
N ASP A 188 -7.65 -29.10 -34.22
CA ASP A 188 -8.59 -29.00 -35.34
C ASP A 188 -9.87 -29.74 -34.92
N THR A 189 -11.03 -29.08 -34.96
CA THR A 189 -12.33 -29.73 -35.24
C THR A 189 -13.32 -28.64 -35.64
N ALA A 190 -13.54 -28.54 -36.95
CA ALA A 190 -14.69 -27.91 -37.56
C ALA A 190 -15.87 -28.90 -37.66
N ALA A 191 -17.05 -28.47 -37.22
CA ALA A 191 -18.40 -28.90 -37.65
C ALA A 191 -19.42 -28.25 -36.68
N ALA A 192 -20.61 -27.76 -37.03
CA ALA A 192 -21.32 -27.53 -38.28
C ALA A 192 -22.54 -26.64 -37.94
N ALA A 193 -22.91 -25.76 -38.88
CA ALA A 193 -24.21 -25.10 -39.12
C ALA A 193 -25.02 -24.44 -37.96
N PRO A 194 -25.44 -23.18 -38.15
CA PRO A 194 -26.78 -22.75 -37.75
C PRO A 194 -27.72 -22.70 -38.96
N ASN A 195 -28.85 -23.36 -38.75
CA ASN A 195 -30.00 -23.50 -39.62
C ASN A 195 -30.57 -22.14 -40.05
N GLU A 196 -30.85 -21.99 -41.34
CA GLU A 196 -31.80 -21.01 -41.86
C GLU A 196 -33.19 -21.33 -41.29
N THR A 197 -33.99 -20.33 -40.90
CA THR A 197 -35.25 -20.03 -41.61
C THR A 197 -35.99 -18.84 -41.01
N SER A 198 -36.44 -18.01 -41.95
CA SER A 198 -37.33 -16.87 -41.87
C SER A 198 -38.71 -17.15 -41.26
N GLY A 199 -39.35 -16.06 -40.84
CA GLY A 199 -40.79 -15.92 -40.61
C GLY A 199 -40.98 -14.63 -39.81
N GLU A 200 -40.95 -13.44 -40.39
CA GLU A 200 -41.90 -12.84 -41.34
C GLU A 200 -43.38 -13.10 -41.02
N SER A 201 -44.10 -11.97 -40.91
CA SER A 201 -45.54 -11.77 -41.04
C SER A 201 -46.43 -11.80 -39.80
N ALA A 202 -46.74 -10.56 -39.39
CA ALA A 202 -48.08 -9.97 -39.50
C ALA A 202 -49.07 -10.17 -38.33
N ALA A 203 -49.34 -9.03 -37.67
CA ALA A 203 -50.67 -8.68 -37.17
C ALA A 203 -51.69 -8.69 -38.34
N PRO A 204 -53.01 -8.88 -38.11
CA PRO A 204 -53.80 -7.75 -37.61
C PRO A 204 -55.00 -8.13 -36.70
N GLY A 205 -55.45 -7.12 -35.95
CA GLY A 205 -56.85 -6.65 -35.92
C GLY A 205 -57.98 -7.62 -35.54
N GLY A 206 -58.54 -7.37 -34.36
CA GLY A 206 -59.89 -7.76 -33.95
C GLY A 206 -60.34 -6.88 -32.80
#